data_AF-A0A8H3J379-F1
#
_entry.id   AF-A0A8H3J379-F1
#
_cell.length_a   1.000
_cell.length_b   1.000
_cell.length_c   1.000
_cell.angle_alpha   90.00
_cell.angle_beta   90.00
_cell.angle_gamma   90.00
#
_symmetry.space_group_name_H-M   'P 1'
#
loop_
_entity.id
_entity.type
_entity.pdbx_description
1 polymer ?
#
loop_
_entity_poly.entity_id
_entity_poly.type
_entity_poly.pdbx_seq_one_letter_code
_entity_poly.pdbx_strand_id
1 'polypeptide(L)'
;MSAGAVDMNITFLSPLTPTDLKRQSLPFSYVNVAVSSADGKPHDVELYTDITAEWASGDRLTVAEWEYGVTPAPSTRRSRHRRQSNSTSAGIAYHKFYRQTQLLFSEVAEQSEYGNWYWATDNVDSLTHQSGSDVQVRSAFRNTGALANTNDNNFRAINDSYPTFGFAVGLGKVGSAPVSTLFTLGHAQEQAIQFDGANGNVSLPALWTSYYATELDALSFFHNDYATAAGLASTFDNKVAGDSAAAGGQNYVTMTSLAARQAFGATQLAGTPDAPYLFLKEISSDGNIQTVDVIFPGHPIFLYTNPTLLKLLLDPLFINQESGQYPNQYSMHDLGSHYPNATGHSAGNDEPQPLEECGNMLIMTLAYAQRASDTAYLSQHYKILNQWTQYLIEEALIPANQISTDDFAGALANQTNLALKGIIGIEAMAVIANLTGNTADATNYTTIAHDYVTKWQSLGIAQDANPPHTTLAYGMNDTHNNLYNLYGDKELNLGLVPQYVYDIQSAFYPTIIEEYGVPLDTRHDFAKPDEQMLAAATCSASTAGLYIGAISKWINETPTNRAMTDLYNAMGGDYPNADLHFTARPTVGGYFSILALPS
;
A
#
# COMPACT_ATOMS: atom_id res chain seq x y z
N MET A 1 -13.39 2.13 24.94
CA MET A 1 -12.67 1.85 26.20
C MET A 1 -13.48 2.42 27.34
N SER A 2 -13.73 1.66 28.40
CA SER A 2 -14.41 2.18 29.61
C SER A 2 -13.36 2.40 30.70
N ALA A 3 -13.36 3.58 31.32
CA ALA A 3 -12.44 3.95 32.39
C ALA A 3 -13.24 4.51 33.58
N GLY A 4 -13.60 3.63 34.52
CA GLY A 4 -14.41 4.01 35.68
C GLY A 4 -15.81 4.45 35.27
N ALA A 5 -16.16 5.72 35.53
CA ALA A 5 -17.49 6.27 35.26
C ALA A 5 -17.64 6.95 33.89
N VAL A 6 -16.60 6.89 33.04
CA VAL A 6 -16.61 7.46 31.69
C VAL A 6 -16.26 6.42 30.64
N ASP A 7 -16.86 6.57 29.48
CA ASP A 7 -16.53 5.82 28.25
C ASP A 7 -15.77 6.74 27.30
N MET A 8 -14.69 6.21 26.74
CA MET A 8 -13.87 6.84 25.72
C MET A 8 -13.95 6.05 24.41
N ASN A 9 -14.32 6.74 23.34
CA ASN A 9 -14.22 6.26 21.97
C ASN A 9 -13.08 7.00 21.25
N ILE A 10 -12.06 6.27 20.82
CA ILE A 10 -10.91 6.82 20.09
C ILE A 10 -11.03 6.36 18.64
N THR A 11 -11.19 7.32 17.73
CA THR A 11 -11.29 7.07 16.29
C THR A 11 -10.02 7.52 15.60
N PHE A 12 -9.28 6.57 15.03
CA PHE A 12 -8.16 6.81 14.14
C PHE A 12 -8.69 6.90 12.71
N LEU A 13 -8.36 7.98 12.00
CA LEU A 13 -8.81 8.18 10.63
C LEU A 13 -7.67 8.66 9.74
N SER A 14 -7.24 7.77 8.83
CA SER A 14 -6.42 8.09 7.67
C SER A 14 -7.35 8.01 6.44
N PRO A 15 -7.85 9.15 5.93
CA PRO A 15 -8.84 9.14 4.85
C PRO A 15 -8.21 8.70 3.53
N LEU A 16 -8.89 7.83 2.79
CA LEU A 16 -8.55 7.50 1.40
C LEU A 16 -9.42 8.33 0.47
N THR A 17 -8.80 9.10 -0.42
CA THR A 17 -9.47 9.90 -1.45
C THR A 17 -8.82 9.66 -2.82
N PRO A 18 -8.95 8.45 -3.41
CA PRO A 18 -8.24 8.06 -4.64
C PRO A 18 -8.51 8.96 -5.86
N THR A 19 -9.61 9.72 -5.85
CA THR A 19 -10.03 10.65 -6.92
C THR A 19 -9.77 12.13 -6.59
N ASP A 20 -9.21 12.44 -5.43
CA ASP A 20 -8.84 13.81 -5.00
C ASP A 20 -7.37 13.82 -4.58
N LEU A 21 -6.48 14.04 -5.57
CA LEU A 21 -5.03 14.03 -5.34
C LEU A 21 -4.56 15.13 -4.37
N LYS A 22 -5.31 16.23 -4.23
CA LYS A 22 -4.99 17.28 -3.26
C LYS A 22 -5.15 16.78 -1.83
N ARG A 23 -6.20 16.03 -1.53
CA ARG A 23 -6.40 15.42 -0.21
C ARG A 23 -5.51 14.19 -0.01
N GLN A 24 -5.40 13.35 -1.04
CA GLN A 24 -4.61 12.11 -0.98
C GLN A 24 -3.11 12.37 -0.82
N SER A 25 -2.60 13.52 -1.28
CA SER A 25 -1.18 13.88 -1.16
C SER A 25 -0.74 14.33 0.23
N LEU A 26 -1.66 14.46 1.20
CA LEU A 26 -1.33 14.82 2.57
C LEU A 26 -1.03 13.57 3.41
N PRO A 27 0.23 13.32 3.82
CA PRO A 27 0.61 12.24 4.74
C PRO A 27 0.22 12.55 6.19
N PHE A 28 -1.09 12.73 6.41
CA PHE A 28 -1.68 13.21 7.65
C PHE A 28 -2.80 12.26 8.10
N SER A 29 -3.04 12.19 9.39
CA SER A 29 -4.08 11.36 10.01
C SER A 29 -4.73 12.08 11.20
N TYR A 30 -5.97 11.71 11.50
CA TYR A 30 -6.71 12.24 12.64
C TYR A 30 -6.77 11.23 13.77
N VAL A 31 -6.82 11.75 15.00
CA VAL A 31 -7.25 11.01 16.19
C VAL A 31 -8.37 11.82 16.84
N ASN A 32 -9.60 11.31 16.81
CA ASN A 32 -10.73 11.94 17.50
C ASN A 32 -11.05 11.16 18.78
N VAL A 33 -10.96 11.83 19.93
CA VAL A 33 -11.26 11.25 21.23
C VAL A 33 -12.59 11.80 21.72
N ALA A 34 -13.62 10.96 21.76
CA ALA A 34 -14.93 11.30 22.29
C ALA A 34 -15.11 10.67 23.68
N VAL A 35 -15.44 11.49 24.68
CA VAL A 35 -15.68 11.04 26.06
C VAL A 35 -17.13 11.28 26.44
N SER A 36 -17.77 10.29 27.05
CA SER A 36 -19.14 10.38 27.57
C SER A 36 -19.26 9.71 28.93
N SER A 37 -20.26 10.09 29.71
CA SER A 37 -20.57 9.44 30.98
C SER A 37 -21.14 8.04 30.76
N ALA A 38 -20.55 7.04 31.42
CA ALA A 38 -20.98 5.65 31.39
C ALA A 38 -22.15 5.37 32.38
N ASP A 39 -22.26 6.17 33.44
CA ASP A 39 -23.28 6.00 34.49
C ASP A 39 -24.44 7.02 34.41
N GLY A 40 -24.41 7.87 33.37
CA GLY A 40 -25.41 8.92 33.14
C GLY A 40 -25.27 10.17 34.03
N LYS A 41 -24.30 10.21 34.94
CA LYS A 41 -24.03 11.38 35.79
C LYS A 41 -22.94 12.28 35.17
N PRO A 42 -22.98 13.60 35.38
CA PRO A 42 -21.88 14.46 34.96
C PRO A 42 -20.60 14.18 35.77
N HIS A 43 -19.47 14.01 35.08
CA HIS A 43 -18.14 13.85 35.70
C HIS A 43 -17.20 14.95 35.20
N ASP A 44 -16.37 15.48 36.09
CA ASP A 44 -15.27 16.36 35.69
C ASP A 44 -14.18 15.49 35.03
N VAL A 45 -13.78 15.85 33.80
CA VAL A 45 -12.83 15.05 33.01
C VAL A 45 -11.73 15.93 32.42
N GLU A 46 -10.48 15.48 32.60
CA GLU A 46 -9.32 15.95 31.87
C GLU A 46 -8.81 14.87 30.90
N LEU A 47 -8.49 15.28 29.66
CA LEU A 47 -7.96 14.41 28.63
C LEU A 47 -6.47 14.72 28.39
N TYR A 48 -5.62 13.71 28.44
CA TYR A 48 -4.19 13.82 28.12
C TYR A 48 -3.80 12.92 26.95
N THR A 49 -2.90 13.41 26.12
CA THR A 49 -2.26 12.66 25.05
C THR A 49 -0.85 13.18 24.79
N ASP A 50 0.07 12.28 24.43
CA ASP A 50 1.43 12.64 24.03
C ASP A 50 1.92 11.83 22.82
N ILE A 51 2.97 12.35 22.21
CA ILE A 51 3.80 11.66 21.22
C ILE A 51 5.27 11.91 21.58
N THR A 52 6.17 11.01 21.18
CA THR A 52 7.61 11.13 21.45
C THR A 52 8.38 11.50 20.19
N ALA A 53 9.62 11.96 20.36
CA ALA A 53 10.54 12.20 19.25
C ALA A 53 10.96 10.91 18.52
N GLU A 54 10.50 9.73 18.93
CA GLU A 54 10.74 8.46 18.21
C GLU A 54 10.07 8.42 16.82
N TRP A 55 9.19 9.35 16.50
CA TRP A 55 8.68 9.47 15.13
C TRP A 55 9.68 10.16 14.18
N ALA A 56 10.64 10.92 14.72
CA ALA A 56 11.49 11.81 13.93
C ALA A 56 12.62 11.12 13.14
N SER A 57 13.01 9.90 13.52
CA SER A 57 14.14 9.18 12.92
C SER A 57 14.24 7.77 13.48
N GLY A 58 14.55 6.76 12.65
CA GLY A 58 14.80 5.40 13.12
C GLY A 58 16.07 5.24 13.97
N ASP A 59 17.02 6.19 13.87
CA ASP A 59 18.22 6.23 14.69
C ASP A 59 17.97 6.95 16.02
N ARG A 60 17.79 6.18 17.09
CA ARG A 60 17.47 6.73 18.43
C ARG A 60 18.62 7.49 19.09
N LEU A 61 19.83 7.46 18.52
CA LEU A 61 21.00 8.20 19.00
C LEU A 61 21.08 9.62 18.43
N THR A 62 20.30 9.93 17.39
CA THR A 62 20.30 11.26 16.79
C THR A 62 19.57 12.28 17.66
N VAL A 63 19.96 13.54 17.53
CA VAL A 63 19.32 14.67 18.23
C VAL A 63 18.02 15.04 17.53
N ALA A 64 16.95 15.11 18.31
CA ALA A 64 15.68 15.69 17.87
C ALA A 64 15.62 17.17 18.27
N GLU A 65 15.01 17.97 17.40
CA GLU A 65 14.70 19.38 17.62
C GLU A 65 13.19 19.57 17.56
N TRP A 66 12.66 20.51 18.33
CA TRP A 66 11.22 20.73 18.43
C TRP A 66 10.84 22.16 18.81
N GLU A 67 9.60 22.51 18.52
CA GLU A 67 8.99 23.77 18.92
C GLU A 67 7.48 23.60 19.15
N TYR A 68 6.90 24.56 19.87
CA TYR A 68 5.46 24.69 20.04
C TYR A 68 4.99 25.97 19.35
N GLY A 69 3.86 25.90 18.67
CA GLY A 69 3.25 27.05 18.03
C GLY A 69 1.73 26.99 17.98
N VAL A 70 1.12 28.09 17.55
CA VAL A 70 -0.31 28.20 17.29
C VAL A 70 -0.49 28.86 15.92
N THR A 71 -1.29 28.26 15.06
CA THR A 71 -1.63 28.87 13.76
C THR A 71 -2.48 30.13 13.95
N PRO A 72 -2.44 31.11 13.04
CA PRO A 72 -3.32 32.27 13.12
C PRO A 72 -4.79 31.85 13.17
N ALA A 73 -5.61 32.55 13.96
CA ALA A 73 -7.05 32.30 13.98
C ALA A 73 -7.64 32.40 12.56
N PRO A 74 -8.60 31.53 12.17
CA PRO A 74 -9.20 31.57 10.85
C PRO A 74 -9.73 32.98 10.55
N SER A 75 -9.24 33.63 9.50
CA SER A 75 -9.79 34.93 9.11
C SER A 75 -11.28 34.76 8.83
N THR A 76 -12.13 35.55 9.48
CA THR A 76 -13.59 35.48 9.34
C THR A 76 -14.03 35.98 7.95
N ARG A 77 -13.70 35.26 6.88
CA ARG A 77 -14.34 35.40 5.57
C ARG A 77 -15.44 34.36 5.44
N ARG A 78 -16.63 34.73 5.95
CA ARG A 78 -17.97 34.19 5.68
C ARG A 78 -18.03 32.84 4.94
N SER A 79 -17.81 31.74 5.65
CA SER A 79 -18.44 30.46 5.29
C SER A 79 -19.73 30.31 6.11
N ARG A 80 -20.86 30.06 5.43
CA ARG A 80 -22.22 29.99 6.00
C ARG A 80 -22.55 28.64 6.65
N HIS A 81 -21.56 27.82 6.99
CA HIS A 81 -21.76 26.57 7.72
C HIS A 81 -21.15 26.69 9.12
N ARG A 82 -21.99 27.18 10.03
CA ARG A 82 -21.70 27.32 11.47
C ARG A 82 -21.52 25.92 12.07
N ARG A 83 -20.29 25.57 12.46
CA ARG A 83 -19.98 24.42 13.32
C ARG A 83 -20.80 24.50 14.60
N GLN A 84 -21.32 23.36 15.04
CA GLN A 84 -21.81 23.14 16.40
C GLN A 84 -20.62 22.61 17.23
N SER A 85 -19.56 23.42 17.34
CA SER A 85 -18.51 23.26 18.36
C SER A 85 -18.70 24.42 19.33
N ASN A 86 -18.86 24.13 20.62
CA ASN A 86 -19.05 25.13 21.67
C ASN A 86 -17.75 25.86 22.05
N SER A 87 -16.67 25.71 21.27
CA SER A 87 -15.41 26.42 21.49
C SER A 87 -15.05 27.24 20.25
N THR A 88 -14.92 28.56 20.42
CA THR A 88 -14.31 29.44 19.43
C THR A 88 -12.80 29.25 19.46
N SER A 89 -12.27 28.25 18.76
CA SER A 89 -10.82 27.97 18.71
C SER A 89 -10.05 29.20 18.23
N ALA A 90 -9.00 29.59 18.95
CA ALA A 90 -8.14 30.74 18.62
C ALA A 90 -7.09 30.42 17.54
N GLY A 91 -7.22 29.26 16.87
CA GLY A 91 -6.23 28.69 15.95
C GLY A 91 -6.04 27.20 16.24
N ILE A 92 -4.98 26.62 15.69
CA ILE A 92 -4.58 25.23 15.92
C ILE A 92 -3.25 25.26 16.67
N ALA A 93 -3.22 24.67 17.86
CA ALA A 93 -2.00 24.47 18.63
C ALA A 93 -1.25 23.26 18.08
N TYR A 94 0.06 23.33 17.97
CA TYR A 94 0.88 22.23 17.48
C TYR A 94 2.22 22.13 18.20
N HIS A 95 2.69 20.90 18.37
CA HIS A 95 4.10 20.59 18.55
C HIS A 95 4.68 20.20 17.19
N LYS A 96 5.73 20.88 16.76
CA LYS A 96 6.54 20.51 15.60
C LYS A 96 7.82 19.86 16.09
N PHE A 97 8.22 18.74 15.53
CA PHE A 97 9.46 18.07 15.91
C PHE A 97 10.08 17.28 14.76
N TYR A 98 11.40 17.13 14.78
CA TYR A 98 12.15 16.59 13.65
C TYR A 98 13.59 16.18 14.03
N ARG A 99 14.25 15.40 13.18
CA ARG A 99 15.69 15.12 13.28
C ARG A 99 16.47 16.44 13.09
N GLN A 100 17.23 16.88 14.08
CA GLN A 100 17.92 18.18 14.06
C GLN A 100 18.85 18.32 12.84
N THR A 101 19.63 17.26 12.57
CA THR A 101 20.35 17.16 11.30
C THR A 101 19.43 16.47 10.31
N GLN A 102 18.82 17.17 9.37
CA GLN A 102 17.92 16.55 8.38
C GLN A 102 18.72 15.79 7.31
N LEU A 103 18.35 14.55 6.99
CA LEU A 103 19.00 13.77 5.93
C LEU A 103 17.99 13.48 4.80
N LEU A 104 18.03 14.31 3.75
CA LEU A 104 17.17 14.09 2.59
C LEU A 104 17.42 12.71 1.96
N PHE A 105 16.35 12.11 1.47
CA PHE A 105 16.34 10.84 0.75
C PHE A 105 17.05 9.70 1.47
N SER A 106 16.82 9.62 2.79
CA SER A 106 17.33 8.52 3.59
C SER A 106 16.32 8.06 4.61
N GLU A 107 16.49 6.83 5.02
CA GLU A 107 15.70 6.18 6.05
C GLU A 107 16.56 5.28 6.92
N VAL A 108 16.09 5.05 8.14
CA VAL A 108 16.65 4.07 9.07
C VAL A 108 15.49 3.27 9.64
N ALA A 109 15.57 1.94 9.58
CA ALA A 109 14.56 1.04 10.12
C ALA A 109 13.12 1.41 9.67
N GLU A 110 12.93 1.59 8.36
CA GLU A 110 11.65 1.95 7.72
C GLU A 110 11.11 3.35 8.09
N GLN A 111 11.91 4.22 8.70
CA GLN A 111 11.52 5.58 9.08
C GLN A 111 12.35 6.61 8.34
N SER A 112 11.68 7.61 7.77
CA SER A 112 12.37 8.71 7.09
C SER A 112 13.23 9.52 8.08
N GLU A 113 14.43 9.91 7.63
CA GLU A 113 15.36 10.78 8.36
C GLU A 113 15.21 12.27 7.96
N TYR A 114 14.12 12.60 7.24
CA TYR A 114 13.79 13.93 6.75
C TYR A 114 12.29 14.26 6.89
N GLY A 115 11.99 15.53 7.10
CA GLY A 115 10.65 16.09 7.25
C GLY A 115 10.34 16.52 8.68
N ASN A 116 9.23 17.24 8.79
CA ASN A 116 8.72 17.82 10.02
C ASN A 116 7.46 17.09 10.47
N TRP A 117 7.47 16.55 11.68
CA TRP A 117 6.26 16.01 12.30
C TRP A 117 5.47 17.11 12.99
N TYR A 118 4.15 17.07 12.83
CA TYR A 118 3.20 17.95 13.50
C TYR A 118 2.23 17.11 14.32
N TRP A 119 2.17 17.40 15.62
CA TRP A 119 1.14 16.90 16.53
C TRP A 119 0.28 18.06 17.00
N ALA A 120 -0.99 18.09 16.60
CA ALA A 120 -1.82 19.29 16.67
C ALA A 120 -3.23 19.05 17.21
N THR A 121 -3.85 20.10 17.75
CA THR A 121 -5.23 20.13 18.26
C THR A 121 -5.81 21.55 18.21
N ASP A 122 -7.13 21.70 18.35
CA ASP A 122 -7.78 23.01 18.51
C ASP A 122 -7.16 23.78 19.70
N ASN A 123 -6.76 25.04 19.48
CA ASN A 123 -6.28 25.92 20.55
C ASN A 123 -7.48 26.53 21.29
N VAL A 124 -7.81 25.94 22.44
CA VAL A 124 -8.96 26.33 23.30
C VAL A 124 -8.49 26.79 24.67
N ASP A 125 -9.32 27.55 25.39
CA ASP A 125 -8.93 28.14 26.70
C ASP A 125 -8.51 27.11 27.75
N SER A 126 -9.06 25.89 27.69
CA SER A 126 -8.74 24.79 28.62
C SER A 126 -7.57 23.91 28.14
N LEU A 127 -6.96 24.22 26.99
CA LEU A 127 -5.79 23.52 26.50
C LEU A 127 -4.56 23.93 27.30
N THR A 128 -3.80 22.94 27.73
CA THR A 128 -2.44 23.10 28.23
C THR A 128 -1.49 22.21 27.46
N HIS A 129 -0.24 22.63 27.34
CA HIS A 129 0.78 21.93 26.55
C HIS A 129 2.10 21.84 27.33
N GLN A 130 2.93 20.85 26.98
CA GLN A 130 4.29 20.78 27.50
C GLN A 130 5.17 19.91 26.60
N SER A 131 6.38 20.40 26.31
CA SER A 131 7.48 19.55 25.84
C SER A 131 8.49 19.34 26.97
N GLY A 132 9.14 18.17 27.00
CA GLY A 132 10.09 17.80 28.05
C GLY A 132 10.40 16.29 28.04
N SER A 133 10.95 15.77 29.13
CA SER A 133 11.10 14.31 29.27
C SER A 133 9.76 13.62 29.51
N ASP A 134 9.62 12.39 29.02
CA ASP A 134 8.44 11.55 29.22
C ASP A 134 8.01 11.49 30.70
N VAL A 135 8.96 11.31 31.62
CA VAL A 135 8.71 11.28 33.06
C VAL A 135 8.16 12.61 33.55
N GLN A 136 8.71 13.74 33.11
CA GLN A 136 8.29 15.07 33.53
C GLN A 136 6.89 15.41 33.00
N VAL A 137 6.67 15.25 31.69
CA VAL A 137 5.42 15.60 31.02
C VAL A 137 4.27 14.75 31.57
N ARG A 138 4.44 13.43 31.63
CA ARG A 138 3.40 12.52 32.14
C ARG A 138 3.15 12.73 33.64
N SER A 139 4.17 13.05 34.43
CA SER A 139 3.98 13.36 35.86
C SER A 139 3.23 14.67 36.08
N ALA A 140 3.45 15.70 35.25
CA ALA A 140 2.75 16.97 35.36
C ALA A 140 1.22 16.77 35.25
N PHE A 141 0.79 16.00 34.25
CA PHE A 141 -0.62 15.66 34.09
C PHE A 141 -1.14 14.80 35.24
N ARG A 142 -0.44 13.71 35.60
CA ARG A 142 -0.88 12.82 36.71
C ARG A 142 -1.09 13.56 38.03
N ASN A 143 -0.29 14.59 38.29
CA ASN A 143 -0.32 15.31 39.56
C ASN A 143 -1.36 16.44 39.58
N THR A 144 -1.69 17.03 38.44
CA THR A 144 -2.46 18.29 38.39
C THR A 144 -3.69 18.26 37.48
N GLY A 145 -3.84 17.24 36.61
CA GLY A 145 -4.85 17.22 35.55
C GLY A 145 -4.54 18.17 34.38
N ALA A 146 -3.39 18.86 34.41
CA ALA A 146 -2.99 19.85 33.41
C ALA A 146 -1.48 19.79 33.13
N LEU A 147 -1.03 20.53 32.13
CA LEU A 147 0.37 20.70 31.77
C LEU A 147 0.88 22.13 32.06
N ALA A 148 2.19 22.28 32.13
CA ALA A 148 2.82 23.51 32.62
C ALA A 148 2.78 24.71 31.66
N ASN A 149 2.33 24.53 30.40
CA ASN A 149 2.42 25.54 29.34
C ASN A 149 3.87 25.97 29.08
N THR A 150 4.77 25.01 28.95
CA THR A 150 6.20 25.24 28.76
C THR A 150 6.72 24.53 27.53
N ASN A 151 7.66 25.19 26.84
CA ASN A 151 8.49 24.56 25.82
C ASN A 151 9.89 24.30 26.39
N ASP A 152 10.29 23.04 26.47
CA ASP A 152 11.69 22.66 26.70
C ASP A 152 12.52 23.05 25.46
N ASN A 153 13.64 23.72 25.65
CA ASN A 153 14.54 24.14 24.57
C ASN A 153 15.89 23.38 24.61
N ASN A 154 16.02 22.37 25.48
CA ASN A 154 17.21 21.54 25.59
C ASN A 154 17.11 20.35 24.62
N PHE A 155 17.36 20.60 23.34
CA PHE A 155 17.40 19.56 22.31
C PHE A 155 18.45 18.50 22.62
N ARG A 156 18.08 17.23 22.45
CA ARG A 156 18.88 16.06 22.87
C ARG A 156 18.57 14.84 22.03
N ALA A 157 19.36 13.79 22.21
CA ALA A 157 19.16 12.51 21.54
C ALA A 157 17.76 11.94 21.83
N ILE A 158 17.16 11.26 20.85
CA ILE A 158 15.81 10.69 20.98
C ILE A 158 15.71 9.75 22.19
N ASN A 159 16.77 8.99 22.47
CA ASN A 159 16.84 8.09 23.62
C ASN A 159 17.34 8.72 24.93
N ASP A 160 17.68 10.01 24.94
CA ASP A 160 18.07 10.73 26.16
C ASP A 160 16.86 11.44 26.76
N SER A 161 16.40 10.95 27.91
CA SER A 161 15.27 11.54 28.63
C SER A 161 14.06 11.76 27.71
N TYR A 162 13.77 10.75 26.88
CA TYR A 162 12.72 10.65 25.85
C TYR A 162 11.92 11.94 25.63
N PRO A 163 12.32 12.78 24.66
CA PRO A 163 11.58 14.00 24.33
C PRO A 163 10.12 13.67 24.00
N THR A 164 9.20 14.29 24.73
CA THR A 164 7.76 14.01 24.71
C THR A 164 6.99 15.32 24.55
N PHE A 165 5.94 15.28 23.72
CA PHE A 165 5.14 16.42 23.29
C PHE A 165 3.69 16.22 23.71
N GLY A 166 3.32 16.78 24.87
CA GLY A 166 2.04 16.55 25.51
C GLY A 166 1.02 17.65 25.24
N PHE A 167 -0.25 17.24 25.15
CA PHE A 167 -1.43 18.07 25.31
C PHE A 167 -2.29 17.56 26.46
N ALA A 168 -2.87 18.49 27.21
CA ALA A 168 -3.95 18.20 28.14
C ALA A 168 -5.11 19.19 27.94
N VAL A 169 -6.34 18.67 27.83
CA VAL A 169 -7.55 19.46 27.61
C VAL A 169 -8.53 19.20 28.75
N GLY A 170 -8.93 20.25 29.45
CA GLY A 170 -10.04 20.17 30.40
C GLY A 170 -11.38 20.09 29.63
N LEU A 171 -12.05 18.95 29.69
CA LEU A 171 -13.37 18.74 29.08
C LEU A 171 -14.52 19.26 29.97
N GLY A 172 -14.22 19.55 31.24
CA GLY A 172 -15.20 19.98 32.23
C GLY A 172 -16.18 18.85 32.57
N LYS A 173 -17.44 19.22 32.84
CA LYS A 173 -18.50 18.26 33.21
C LYS A 173 -19.05 17.51 31.99
N VAL A 174 -18.57 16.30 31.79
CA VAL A 174 -19.02 15.39 30.74
C VAL A 174 -20.21 14.56 31.22
N GLY A 175 -21.36 14.71 30.55
CA GLY A 175 -22.57 13.90 30.76
C GLY A 175 -22.72 12.80 29.71
N SER A 176 -23.93 12.29 29.50
CA SER A 176 -24.18 11.24 28.50
C SER A 176 -23.95 11.67 27.05
N ALA A 177 -24.02 12.98 26.76
CA ALA A 177 -23.68 13.50 25.44
C ALA A 177 -22.14 13.54 25.29
N PRO A 178 -21.56 12.90 24.26
CA PRO A 178 -20.11 12.89 24.10
C PRO A 178 -19.52 14.28 23.87
N VAL A 179 -18.37 14.53 24.50
CA VAL A 179 -17.50 15.69 24.24
C VAL A 179 -16.28 15.20 23.49
N SER A 180 -16.00 15.77 22.32
CA SER A 180 -14.91 15.33 21.44
C SER A 180 -13.74 16.30 21.43
N THR A 181 -12.53 15.75 21.38
CA THR A 181 -11.29 16.48 21.09
C THR A 181 -10.62 15.86 19.87
N LEU A 182 -10.35 16.70 18.87
CA LEU A 182 -9.70 16.29 17.62
C LEU A 182 -8.21 16.59 17.69
N PHE A 183 -7.41 15.57 17.39
CA PHE A 183 -5.99 15.70 17.17
C PHE A 183 -5.63 15.37 15.72
N THR A 184 -4.52 15.93 15.25
CA THR A 184 -3.94 15.67 13.93
C THR A 184 -2.47 15.32 14.08
N LEU A 185 -2.07 14.23 13.43
CA LEU A 185 -0.68 13.85 13.22
C LEU A 185 -0.35 14.01 11.74
N GLY A 186 0.73 14.71 11.40
CA GLY A 186 1.16 14.86 10.02
C GLY A 186 2.68 14.86 9.87
N HIS A 187 3.17 14.33 8.76
CA HIS A 187 4.59 14.34 8.42
C HIS A 187 4.82 15.18 7.17
N ALA A 188 5.24 16.43 7.33
CA ALA A 188 5.47 17.33 6.21
C ALA A 188 6.88 17.14 5.64
N GLN A 189 6.96 16.67 4.40
CA GLN A 189 8.18 16.61 3.61
C GLN A 189 8.00 17.47 2.36
N GLU A 190 8.85 18.48 2.17
CA GLU A 190 8.76 19.32 0.97
C GLU A 190 9.34 18.62 -0.25
N GLN A 191 10.44 17.88 -0.08
CA GLN A 191 11.02 16.99 -1.09
C GLN A 191 10.71 15.55 -0.73
N ALA A 192 10.03 14.82 -1.61
CA ALA A 192 9.57 13.47 -1.34
C ALA A 192 10.53 12.41 -1.86
N ILE A 193 10.91 12.52 -3.14
CA ILE A 193 11.58 11.45 -3.88
C ILE A 193 12.80 12.01 -4.61
N GLN A 194 13.92 11.28 -4.58
CA GLN A 194 15.01 11.48 -5.53
C GLN A 194 14.73 10.60 -6.74
N PHE A 195 14.58 11.19 -7.92
CA PHE A 195 14.14 10.47 -9.12
C PHE A 195 15.10 10.72 -10.29
N ASP A 196 15.63 9.66 -10.88
CA ASP A 196 16.37 9.74 -12.14
C ASP A 196 15.42 9.54 -13.33
N GLY A 197 15.04 10.66 -13.94
CA GLY A 197 14.15 10.67 -15.10
C GLY A 197 14.92 10.81 -16.42
N ALA A 198 14.19 11.13 -17.50
CA ALA A 198 14.78 11.29 -18.84
C ALA A 198 15.92 12.34 -18.94
N ASN A 199 15.99 13.28 -17.99
CA ASN A 199 16.99 14.35 -17.97
C ASN A 199 18.01 14.22 -16.82
N GLY A 200 18.10 13.04 -16.21
CA GLY A 200 18.95 12.78 -15.05
C GLY A 200 18.22 12.92 -13.72
N ASN A 201 19.01 12.78 -12.66
CA ASN A 201 18.56 12.83 -11.27
C ASN A 201 18.02 14.22 -10.87
N VAL A 202 16.79 14.24 -10.37
CA VAL A 202 16.09 15.41 -9.84
C VAL A 202 15.46 15.10 -8.48
N SER A 203 15.29 16.15 -7.67
CA SER A 203 14.48 16.09 -6.47
C SER A 203 13.03 16.42 -6.80
N LEU A 204 12.12 15.49 -6.54
CA LEU A 204 10.69 15.69 -6.72
C LEU A 204 10.06 16.26 -5.44
N PRO A 205 9.29 17.36 -5.53
CA PRO A 205 8.54 17.86 -4.40
C PRO A 205 7.41 16.90 -4.05
N ALA A 206 7.01 16.86 -2.78
CA ALA A 206 5.76 16.20 -2.40
C ALA A 206 4.58 16.95 -3.04
N LEU A 207 3.60 16.23 -3.59
CA LEU A 207 2.54 16.85 -4.40
C LEU A 207 1.72 17.90 -3.62
N TRP A 208 1.58 17.74 -2.31
CA TRP A 208 0.85 18.69 -1.45
C TRP A 208 1.44 20.11 -1.51
N THR A 209 2.74 20.26 -1.75
CA THR A 209 3.44 21.57 -1.81
C THR A 209 2.93 22.46 -2.94
N SER A 210 2.30 21.88 -3.97
CA SER A 210 1.67 22.65 -5.04
C SER A 210 0.30 23.22 -4.65
N TYR A 211 -0.32 22.69 -3.60
CA TYR A 211 -1.64 23.11 -3.12
C TYR A 211 -1.61 24.00 -1.88
N TYR A 212 -0.50 24.00 -1.15
CA TYR A 212 -0.33 24.73 0.10
C TYR A 212 1.01 25.46 0.10
N ALA A 213 1.01 26.75 0.43
CA ALA A 213 2.21 27.57 0.40
C ALA A 213 3.18 27.25 1.55
N THR A 214 2.66 26.72 2.66
CA THR A 214 3.45 26.35 3.85
C THR A 214 2.93 25.05 4.47
N GLU A 215 3.78 24.39 5.25
CA GLU A 215 3.40 23.21 6.06
C GLU A 215 2.22 23.52 7.01
N LEU A 216 2.19 24.73 7.58
CA LEU A 216 1.11 25.17 8.46
C LEU A 216 -0.22 25.39 7.72
N ASP A 217 -0.19 25.79 6.45
CA ASP A 217 -1.39 25.86 5.62
C ASP A 217 -1.94 24.46 5.33
N ALA A 218 -1.06 23.49 5.05
CA ALA A 218 -1.43 22.08 4.87
C ALA A 218 -2.02 21.48 6.16
N LEU A 219 -1.36 21.68 7.31
CA LEU A 219 -1.86 21.28 8.63
C LEU A 219 -3.22 21.92 8.93
N SER A 220 -3.36 23.23 8.68
CA SER A 220 -4.60 23.96 8.95
C SER A 220 -5.73 23.51 8.05
N PHE A 221 -5.47 23.23 6.78
CA PHE A 221 -6.46 22.65 5.88
C PHE A 221 -6.90 21.28 6.38
N PHE A 222 -5.96 20.36 6.62
CA PHE A 222 -6.27 19.00 7.03
C PHE A 222 -7.06 19.00 8.33
N HIS A 223 -6.57 19.63 9.40
CA HIS A 223 -7.25 19.65 10.69
C HIS A 223 -8.71 20.15 10.60
N ASN A 224 -8.95 21.20 9.80
CA ASN A 224 -10.30 21.76 9.61
C ASN A 224 -11.18 20.99 8.63
N ASP A 225 -10.62 20.09 7.82
CA ASP A 225 -11.35 19.27 6.85
C ASP A 225 -11.93 17.99 7.45
N TYR A 226 -11.70 17.71 8.75
CA TYR A 226 -12.12 16.46 9.42
C TYR A 226 -13.56 16.02 9.12
N ALA A 227 -14.54 16.93 9.17
CA ALA A 227 -15.93 16.57 8.89
C ALA A 227 -16.14 16.11 7.43
N THR A 228 -15.48 16.75 6.48
CA THR A 228 -15.47 16.35 5.06
C THR A 228 -14.75 15.02 4.90
N ALA A 229 -13.54 14.91 5.44
CA ALA A 229 -12.71 13.72 5.36
C ALA A 229 -13.39 12.49 5.97
N ALA A 230 -14.06 12.63 7.11
CA ALA A 230 -14.84 11.58 7.74
C ALA A 230 -16.04 11.15 6.88
N GLY A 231 -16.73 12.09 6.24
CA GLY A 231 -17.82 11.79 5.30
C GLY A 231 -17.34 11.06 4.03
N LEU A 232 -16.21 11.49 3.46
CA LEU A 232 -15.58 10.83 2.31
C LEU A 232 -15.12 9.42 2.68
N ALA A 233 -14.45 9.25 3.82
CA ALA A 233 -14.01 7.94 4.30
C ALA A 233 -15.19 7.01 4.54
N SER A 234 -16.27 7.48 5.18
CA SER A 234 -17.48 6.68 5.39
C SER A 234 -18.12 6.26 4.05
N THR A 235 -18.10 7.15 3.04
CA THR A 235 -18.63 6.83 1.71
C THR A 235 -17.79 5.76 1.03
N PHE A 236 -16.46 5.89 1.09
CA PHE A 236 -15.53 4.90 0.55
C PHE A 236 -15.66 3.55 1.27
N ASP A 237 -15.65 3.53 2.60
CA ASP A 237 -15.76 2.32 3.42
C ASP A 237 -17.10 1.61 3.13
N ASN A 238 -18.21 2.34 3.00
CA ASN A 238 -19.51 1.77 2.61
C ASN A 238 -19.51 1.17 1.21
N LYS A 239 -18.82 1.79 0.24
CA LYS A 239 -18.68 1.24 -1.11
C LYS A 239 -17.89 -0.07 -1.08
N VAL A 240 -16.71 -0.08 -0.46
CA VAL A 240 -15.87 -1.28 -0.32
C VAL A 240 -16.63 -2.39 0.38
N ALA A 241 -17.29 -2.11 1.50
CA ALA A 241 -18.06 -3.10 2.24
C ALA A 241 -19.25 -3.64 1.43
N GLY A 242 -19.99 -2.78 0.74
CA GLY A 242 -21.12 -3.19 -0.11
C GLY A 242 -20.69 -4.10 -1.26
N ASP A 243 -19.67 -3.68 -2.00
CA ASP A 243 -19.15 -4.43 -3.16
C ASP A 243 -18.51 -5.77 -2.73
N SER A 244 -17.75 -5.76 -1.62
CA SER A 244 -17.14 -6.98 -1.08
C SER A 244 -18.20 -7.96 -0.54
N ALA A 245 -19.22 -7.47 0.15
CA ALA A 245 -20.30 -8.32 0.64
C ALA A 245 -21.07 -8.98 -0.52
N ALA A 246 -21.29 -8.24 -1.61
CA ALA A 246 -21.93 -8.77 -2.82
C ALA A 246 -21.07 -9.82 -3.53
N ALA A 247 -19.74 -9.64 -3.54
CA ALA A 247 -18.81 -10.54 -4.23
C ALA A 247 -18.44 -11.80 -3.42
N GLY A 248 -18.26 -11.69 -2.10
CA GLY A 248 -17.68 -12.76 -1.27
C GLY A 248 -18.19 -12.81 0.18
N GLY A 249 -19.25 -12.05 0.50
CA GLY A 249 -19.85 -12.04 1.84
C GLY A 249 -19.00 -11.36 2.90
N GLN A 250 -19.36 -11.56 4.17
CA GLN A 250 -18.78 -10.83 5.30
C GLN A 250 -17.29 -11.12 5.52
N ASN A 251 -16.84 -12.34 5.25
CA ASN A 251 -15.42 -12.69 5.32
C ASN A 251 -14.60 -11.85 4.33
N TYR A 252 -15.14 -11.63 3.13
CA TYR A 252 -14.46 -10.79 2.15
C TYR A 252 -14.45 -9.31 2.55
N VAL A 253 -15.51 -8.82 3.19
CA VAL A 253 -15.55 -7.46 3.78
C VAL A 253 -14.43 -7.27 4.81
N THR A 254 -14.21 -8.26 5.69
CA THR A 254 -13.13 -8.21 6.70
C THR A 254 -11.77 -8.02 6.04
N MET A 255 -11.50 -8.80 5.00
CA MET A 255 -10.26 -8.76 4.23
C MET A 255 -10.04 -7.38 3.58
N THR A 256 -10.99 -6.91 2.78
CA THR A 256 -10.83 -5.65 2.02
C THR A 256 -10.80 -4.41 2.93
N SER A 257 -11.50 -4.45 4.07
CA SER A 257 -11.49 -3.37 5.06
C SER A 257 -10.11 -3.17 5.70
N LEU A 258 -9.36 -4.26 5.93
CA LEU A 258 -8.00 -4.20 6.47
C LEU A 258 -6.97 -3.82 5.39
N ALA A 259 -7.11 -4.37 4.18
CA ALA A 259 -6.17 -4.17 3.09
C ALA A 259 -6.10 -2.72 2.58
N ALA A 260 -7.24 -2.03 2.51
CA ALA A 260 -7.34 -0.76 1.77
C ALA A 260 -6.33 0.30 2.24
N ARG A 261 -6.28 0.56 3.55
CA ARG A 261 -5.40 1.59 4.11
C ARG A 261 -3.94 1.14 4.16
N GLN A 262 -3.69 -0.16 4.30
CA GLN A 262 -2.34 -0.70 4.24
C GLN A 262 -1.73 -0.54 2.83
N ALA A 263 -2.46 -0.90 1.77
CA ALA A 263 -1.98 -0.77 0.40
C ALA A 263 -1.64 0.69 0.04
N PHE A 264 -2.52 1.64 0.38
CA PHE A 264 -2.26 3.07 0.16
C PHE A 264 -1.17 3.64 1.09
N GLY A 265 -1.00 3.07 2.28
CA GLY A 265 -0.03 3.51 3.28
C GLY A 265 1.42 3.37 2.83
N ALA A 266 1.70 2.50 1.84
CA ALA A 266 3.02 2.34 1.25
C ALA A 266 3.28 3.30 0.07
N THR A 267 2.39 4.24 -0.22
CA THR A 267 2.49 5.11 -1.39
C THR A 267 2.65 6.59 -1.04
N GLN A 268 3.36 7.33 -1.88
CA GLN A 268 3.52 8.78 -1.75
C GLN A 268 3.33 9.48 -3.10
N LEU A 269 2.46 10.51 -3.11
CA LEU A 269 2.27 11.38 -4.28
C LEU A 269 3.37 12.45 -4.33
N ALA A 270 4.05 12.54 -5.47
CA ALA A 270 5.12 13.50 -5.73
C ALA A 270 4.90 14.25 -7.06
N GLY A 271 5.74 15.25 -7.33
CA GLY A 271 5.69 16.06 -8.55
C GLY A 271 4.73 17.26 -8.43
N THR A 272 4.08 17.62 -9.53
CA THR A 272 3.18 18.77 -9.62
C THR A 272 1.79 18.34 -10.10
N PRO A 273 0.74 19.16 -9.99
CA PRO A 273 -0.58 18.83 -10.54
C PRO A 273 -0.58 18.55 -12.05
N ASP A 274 0.37 19.13 -12.79
CA ASP A 274 0.52 18.92 -14.23
C ASP A 274 1.33 17.66 -14.57
N ALA A 275 2.16 17.18 -13.63
CA ALA A 275 2.96 15.96 -13.76
C ALA A 275 3.04 15.24 -12.40
N PRO A 276 1.92 14.64 -11.94
CA PRO A 276 1.90 13.91 -10.69
C PRO A 276 2.50 12.52 -10.89
N TYR A 277 3.15 12.00 -9.86
CA TYR A 277 3.64 10.62 -9.80
C TYR A 277 3.17 9.98 -8.50
N LEU A 278 2.94 8.67 -8.53
CA LEU A 278 2.70 7.88 -7.32
C LEU A 278 3.89 6.93 -7.17
N PHE A 279 4.61 7.04 -6.06
CA PHE A 279 5.71 6.14 -5.75
C PHE A 279 5.28 5.15 -4.68
N LEU A 280 5.66 3.89 -4.83
CA LEU A 280 5.40 2.81 -3.89
C LEU A 280 6.70 2.35 -3.23
N LYS A 281 6.64 2.12 -1.92
CA LYS A 281 7.70 1.48 -1.14
C LYS A 281 7.40 0.00 -0.92
N GLU A 282 8.39 -0.85 -1.12
CA GLU A 282 8.39 -2.22 -0.64
C GLU A 282 8.78 -2.29 0.84
N ILE A 283 7.78 -2.23 1.72
CA ILE A 283 7.98 -2.20 3.18
C ILE A 283 8.43 -3.58 3.68
N SER A 284 9.44 -3.64 4.57
CA SER A 284 9.86 -4.83 5.35
C SER A 284 10.41 -6.05 4.60
N SER A 285 10.69 -5.93 3.30
CA SER A 285 11.59 -6.83 2.59
C SER A 285 13.02 -6.27 2.68
N ASP A 286 13.43 -5.49 1.68
CA ASP A 286 14.73 -4.83 1.55
C ASP A 286 14.61 -3.29 1.42
N GLY A 287 13.39 -2.77 1.29
CA GLY A 287 13.09 -1.33 1.28
C GLY A 287 13.11 -0.70 -0.11
N ASN A 288 13.06 -1.52 -1.17
CA ASN A 288 13.12 -1.05 -2.56
C ASN A 288 11.97 -0.07 -2.89
N ILE A 289 12.21 0.77 -3.89
CA ILE A 289 11.21 1.71 -4.39
C ILE A 289 10.78 1.31 -5.80
N GLN A 290 9.47 1.34 -6.04
CA GLN A 290 8.88 1.03 -7.33
C GLN A 290 9.16 -0.39 -7.83
N THR A 291 9.23 -1.38 -6.93
CA THR A 291 9.36 -2.80 -7.27
C THR A 291 8.16 -3.28 -8.08
N VAL A 292 8.39 -3.78 -9.29
CA VAL A 292 7.34 -4.09 -10.28
C VAL A 292 6.51 -5.31 -9.85
N ASP A 293 7.17 -6.35 -9.35
CA ASP A 293 6.54 -7.56 -8.81
C ASP A 293 5.81 -7.33 -7.47
N VAL A 294 6.01 -6.19 -6.79
CA VAL A 294 5.19 -5.74 -5.65
C VAL A 294 4.00 -4.89 -6.11
N ILE A 295 4.19 -4.05 -7.13
CA ILE A 295 3.09 -3.31 -7.75
C ILE A 295 2.10 -4.29 -8.37
N PHE A 296 2.55 -5.41 -8.95
CA PHE A 296 1.68 -6.40 -9.58
C PHE A 296 0.61 -6.97 -8.64
N PRO A 297 0.88 -7.63 -7.50
CA PRO A 297 -0.17 -8.06 -6.59
C PRO A 297 -0.91 -6.86 -5.98
N GLY A 298 -0.29 -5.68 -5.86
CA GLY A 298 -0.92 -4.45 -5.37
C GLY A 298 -1.92 -3.80 -6.35
N HIS A 299 -1.77 -3.96 -7.67
CA HIS A 299 -2.50 -3.17 -8.68
C HIS A 299 -4.03 -3.27 -8.65
N PRO A 300 -4.67 -4.39 -8.24
CA PRO A 300 -6.13 -4.50 -8.27
C PRO A 300 -6.84 -3.41 -7.47
N ILE A 301 -6.30 -2.99 -6.32
CA ILE A 301 -6.92 -1.90 -5.55
C ILE A 301 -6.84 -0.56 -6.28
N PHE A 302 -5.74 -0.28 -6.99
CA PHE A 302 -5.58 0.96 -7.74
C PHE A 302 -6.55 0.98 -8.93
N LEU A 303 -6.71 -0.14 -9.66
CA LEU A 303 -7.71 -0.26 -10.72
C LEU A 303 -9.15 -0.10 -10.20
N TYR A 304 -9.48 -0.78 -9.10
CA TYR A 304 -10.82 -0.72 -8.49
C TYR A 304 -11.18 0.68 -8.01
N THR A 305 -10.23 1.40 -7.41
CA THR A 305 -10.47 2.71 -6.81
C THR A 305 -10.40 3.85 -7.83
N ASN A 306 -9.34 3.90 -8.62
CA ASN A 306 -9.12 4.88 -9.67
C ASN A 306 -8.00 4.41 -10.61
N PRO A 307 -8.31 3.93 -11.83
CA PRO A 307 -7.30 3.35 -12.72
C PRO A 307 -6.17 4.32 -13.08
N THR A 308 -6.39 5.63 -13.02
CA THR A 308 -5.32 6.63 -13.20
C THR A 308 -4.16 6.43 -12.21
N LEU A 309 -4.42 5.93 -10.99
CA LEU A 309 -3.36 5.67 -10.01
C LEU A 309 -2.39 4.58 -10.47
N LEU A 310 -2.85 3.57 -11.22
CA LEU A 310 -1.96 2.56 -11.79
C LEU A 310 -1.02 3.19 -12.82
N LYS A 311 -1.53 4.07 -13.69
CA LYS A 311 -0.66 4.86 -14.58
C LYS A 311 0.36 5.68 -13.78
N LEU A 312 -0.05 6.37 -12.72
CA LEU A 312 0.88 7.18 -11.92
C LEU A 312 1.99 6.34 -11.24
N LEU A 313 1.71 5.05 -10.96
CA LEU A 313 2.70 4.08 -10.49
C LEU A 313 3.60 3.58 -11.64
N LEU A 314 3.08 3.40 -12.85
CA LEU A 314 3.87 2.89 -13.97
C LEU A 314 4.73 3.99 -14.63
N ASP A 315 4.30 5.25 -14.59
CA ASP A 315 4.99 6.37 -15.24
C ASP A 315 6.46 6.52 -14.82
N PRO A 316 6.85 6.46 -13.52
CA PRO A 316 8.26 6.50 -13.12
C PRO A 316 9.11 5.39 -13.74
N LEU A 317 8.56 4.17 -13.85
CA LEU A 317 9.25 3.01 -14.44
C LEU A 317 9.49 3.21 -15.93
N PHE A 318 8.46 3.65 -16.66
CA PHE A 318 8.59 3.97 -18.08
C PHE A 318 9.58 5.10 -18.31
N ILE A 319 9.46 6.21 -17.60
CA ILE A 319 10.32 7.38 -17.76
C ILE A 319 11.79 7.03 -17.55
N ASN A 320 12.11 6.23 -16.52
CA ASN A 320 13.48 5.81 -16.25
C ASN A 320 14.00 4.85 -17.33
N GLN A 321 13.27 3.78 -17.64
CA GLN A 321 13.76 2.76 -18.59
C GLN A 321 13.81 3.28 -20.04
N GLU A 322 12.86 4.13 -20.44
CA GLU A 322 12.84 4.75 -21.78
C GLU A 322 13.92 5.83 -21.97
N SER A 323 14.57 6.28 -20.87
CA SER A 323 15.75 7.15 -20.96
C SER A 323 16.94 6.46 -21.65
N GLY A 324 16.93 5.12 -21.72
CA GLY A 324 17.98 4.31 -22.32
C GLY A 324 19.21 4.10 -21.45
N GLN A 325 19.14 4.44 -20.16
CA GLN A 325 20.23 4.25 -19.20
C GLN A 325 20.35 2.79 -18.71
N TYR A 326 19.27 2.01 -18.77
CA TYR A 326 19.26 0.61 -18.38
C TYR A 326 19.84 -0.27 -19.52
N PRO A 327 20.88 -1.09 -19.28
CA PRO A 327 21.57 -1.81 -20.35
C PRO A 327 20.87 -3.11 -20.78
N ASN A 328 20.01 -3.67 -19.93
CA ASN A 328 19.34 -4.94 -20.21
C ASN A 328 18.14 -4.75 -21.14
N GLN A 329 17.73 -5.82 -21.84
CA GLN A 329 16.62 -5.77 -22.81
C GLN A 329 15.26 -6.15 -22.19
N TYR A 330 15.25 -6.62 -20.94
CA TYR A 330 14.06 -6.93 -20.15
C TYR A 330 13.64 -5.74 -19.26
N SER A 331 12.50 -5.85 -18.56
CA SER A 331 12.06 -4.82 -17.62
C SER A 331 12.91 -4.86 -16.35
N MET A 332 13.31 -3.69 -15.86
CA MET A 332 13.93 -3.51 -14.55
C MET A 332 12.98 -3.96 -13.42
N HIS A 333 13.55 -4.53 -12.35
CA HIS A 333 12.83 -4.98 -11.15
C HIS A 333 12.28 -3.81 -10.32
N ASP A 334 13.13 -2.84 -9.98
CA ASP A 334 12.79 -1.71 -9.13
C ASP A 334 13.54 -0.46 -9.57
N LEU A 335 13.19 0.73 -9.06
CA LEU A 335 13.93 1.96 -9.36
C LEU A 335 15.01 2.31 -8.32
N GLY A 336 15.28 1.45 -7.34
CA GLY A 336 16.37 1.64 -6.41
C GLY A 336 16.21 0.81 -5.15
N SER A 337 17.36 0.41 -4.60
CA SER A 337 17.42 -0.51 -3.46
C SER A 337 16.94 0.07 -2.13
N HIS A 338 16.69 1.39 -2.05
CA HIS A 338 16.20 2.03 -0.83
C HIS A 338 15.30 3.22 -1.14
N TYR A 339 14.08 3.20 -0.60
CA TYR A 339 13.19 4.35 -0.57
C TYR A 339 13.85 5.54 0.17
N PRO A 340 13.68 6.79 -0.29
CA PRO A 340 12.93 7.26 -1.46
C PRO A 340 13.81 7.54 -2.70
N ASN A 341 14.82 6.72 -3.00
CA ASN A 341 15.75 6.95 -4.10
C ASN A 341 15.37 6.12 -5.34
N ALA A 342 14.54 6.67 -6.21
CA ALA A 342 14.16 6.09 -7.50
C ALA A 342 15.19 6.47 -8.60
N THR A 343 16.43 6.02 -8.45
CA THR A 343 17.55 6.39 -9.34
C THR A 343 17.83 5.41 -10.49
N GLY A 344 17.11 4.28 -10.54
CA GLY A 344 17.30 3.20 -11.51
C GLY A 344 18.65 2.47 -11.36
N HIS A 345 18.87 1.50 -12.26
CA HIS A 345 20.03 0.61 -12.25
C HIS A 345 20.85 0.72 -13.53
N SER A 346 21.53 1.85 -13.76
CA SER A 346 22.29 2.09 -15.00
C SER A 346 23.44 1.09 -15.25
N ALA A 347 23.88 0.36 -14.22
CA ALA A 347 24.84 -0.73 -14.35
C ALA A 347 24.19 -2.10 -14.69
N GLY A 348 22.86 -2.18 -14.74
CA GLY A 348 22.11 -3.40 -15.07
C GLY A 348 22.16 -4.48 -13.99
N ASN A 349 22.33 -4.08 -12.74
CA ASN A 349 22.57 -4.96 -11.59
C ASN A 349 21.42 -4.92 -10.57
N ASP A 350 20.21 -4.64 -11.05
CA ASP A 350 18.97 -4.89 -10.33
C ASP A 350 18.77 -6.40 -10.07
N GLU A 351 17.76 -6.73 -9.27
CA GLU A 351 17.43 -8.12 -8.99
C GLU A 351 16.98 -8.84 -10.28
N PRO A 352 17.58 -10.01 -10.62
CA PRO A 352 17.34 -10.63 -11.91
C PRO A 352 16.03 -11.42 -11.95
N GLN A 353 14.91 -10.72 -12.12
CA GLN A 353 13.55 -11.28 -12.33
C GLN A 353 12.98 -10.99 -13.75
N PRO A 354 13.75 -11.18 -14.84
CA PRO A 354 13.44 -10.57 -16.14
C PRO A 354 12.11 -11.04 -16.78
N LEU A 355 11.75 -12.32 -16.65
CA LEU A 355 10.51 -12.85 -17.21
C LEU A 355 9.29 -12.34 -16.43
N GLU A 356 9.38 -12.39 -15.11
CA GLU A 356 8.37 -11.89 -14.17
C GLU A 356 8.02 -10.43 -14.50
N GLU A 357 9.04 -9.58 -14.59
CA GLU A 357 8.84 -8.14 -14.74
C GLU A 357 8.39 -7.72 -16.13
N CYS A 358 8.87 -8.38 -17.18
CA CYS A 358 8.34 -8.17 -18.52
C CYS A 358 6.84 -8.51 -18.59
N GLY A 359 6.43 -9.64 -17.99
CA GLY A 359 5.03 -10.05 -17.93
C GLY A 359 4.18 -9.08 -17.12
N ASN A 360 4.65 -8.69 -15.93
CA ASN A 360 3.98 -7.73 -15.05
C ASN A 360 3.72 -6.41 -15.75
N MET A 361 4.73 -5.82 -16.38
CA MET A 361 4.60 -4.53 -17.06
C MET A 361 3.61 -4.58 -18.22
N LEU A 362 3.65 -5.63 -19.06
CA LEU A 362 2.72 -5.79 -20.18
C LEU A 362 1.27 -5.94 -19.69
N ILE A 363 1.04 -6.76 -18.67
CA ILE A 363 -0.29 -7.01 -18.11
C ILE A 363 -0.85 -5.73 -17.48
N MET A 364 -0.13 -5.09 -16.57
CA MET A 364 -0.59 -3.89 -15.87
C MET A 364 -0.83 -2.71 -16.83
N THR A 365 0.02 -2.56 -17.85
CA THR A 365 -0.13 -1.49 -18.84
C THR A 365 -1.39 -1.65 -19.68
N LEU A 366 -1.70 -2.88 -20.12
CA LEU A 366 -2.94 -3.15 -20.83
C LEU A 366 -4.16 -3.02 -19.91
N ALA A 367 -4.07 -3.51 -18.67
CA ALA A 367 -5.16 -3.42 -17.69
C ALA A 367 -5.54 -1.95 -17.43
N TYR A 368 -4.55 -1.08 -17.20
CA TYR A 368 -4.75 0.37 -17.12
C TYR A 368 -5.44 0.90 -18.37
N ALA A 369 -4.89 0.65 -19.56
CA ALA A 369 -5.37 1.25 -20.79
C ALA A 369 -6.80 0.81 -21.13
N GLN A 370 -7.16 -0.45 -20.89
CA GLN A 370 -8.52 -0.95 -21.03
C GLN A 370 -9.47 -0.25 -20.06
N ARG A 371 -9.08 -0.11 -18.78
CA ARG A 371 -9.94 0.52 -17.77
C ARG A 371 -10.11 2.03 -17.93
N ALA A 372 -9.06 2.72 -18.35
CA ALA A 372 -9.07 4.15 -18.59
C ALA A 372 -9.51 4.53 -20.01
N SER A 373 -9.66 3.55 -20.91
CA SER A 373 -9.84 3.77 -22.35
C SER A 373 -8.73 4.65 -22.97
N ASP A 374 -7.48 4.42 -22.56
CA ASP A 374 -6.31 5.23 -22.91
C ASP A 374 -5.36 4.50 -23.88
N THR A 375 -5.80 4.34 -25.13
CA THR A 375 -4.98 3.73 -26.21
C THR A 375 -3.76 4.58 -26.57
N ALA A 376 -3.78 5.89 -26.28
CA ALA A 376 -2.65 6.78 -26.53
C ALA A 376 -1.46 6.42 -25.65
N TYR A 377 -1.71 6.04 -24.39
CA TYR A 377 -0.67 5.53 -23.48
C TYR A 377 0.02 4.28 -24.01
N LEU A 378 -0.75 3.34 -24.58
CA LEU A 378 -0.18 2.15 -25.24
C LEU A 378 0.71 2.52 -26.43
N SER A 379 0.29 3.52 -27.22
CA SER A 379 1.06 3.98 -28.38
C SER A 379 2.35 4.69 -27.96
N GLN A 380 2.30 5.44 -26.84
CA GLN A 380 3.44 6.12 -26.26
C GLN A 380 4.55 5.13 -25.86
N HIS A 381 4.18 4.03 -25.20
CA HIS A 381 5.12 3.05 -24.65
C HIS A 381 5.34 1.82 -25.56
N TYR A 382 4.78 1.80 -26.77
CA TYR A 382 4.79 0.62 -27.65
C TYR A 382 6.18 0.05 -27.87
N LYS A 383 7.19 0.91 -28.07
CA LYS A 383 8.56 0.49 -28.38
C LYS A 383 9.17 -0.37 -27.27
N ILE A 384 9.05 0.06 -26.01
CA ILE A 384 9.66 -0.65 -24.89
C ILE A 384 8.87 -1.91 -24.53
N LEU A 385 7.53 -1.86 -24.60
CA LEU A 385 6.65 -3.02 -24.45
C LEU A 385 6.97 -4.11 -25.50
N ASN A 386 7.21 -3.70 -26.75
CA ASN A 386 7.61 -4.60 -27.82
C ASN A 386 8.99 -5.23 -27.58
N GLN A 387 9.94 -4.47 -27.01
CA GLN A 387 11.27 -4.98 -26.65
C GLN A 387 11.17 -6.06 -25.56
N TRP A 388 10.44 -5.79 -24.48
CA TRP A 388 10.19 -6.77 -23.42
C TRP A 388 9.46 -8.02 -23.95
N THR A 389 8.57 -7.85 -24.92
CA THR A 389 7.91 -8.98 -25.58
C THR A 389 8.91 -9.85 -26.35
N GLN A 390 9.96 -9.30 -26.95
CA GLN A 390 10.99 -10.13 -27.59
C GLN A 390 11.69 -11.02 -26.58
N TYR A 391 12.02 -10.49 -25.40
CA TYR A 391 12.58 -11.29 -24.31
C TYR A 391 11.63 -12.42 -23.89
N LEU A 392 10.33 -12.13 -23.74
CA LEU A 392 9.33 -13.16 -23.42
C LEU A 392 9.22 -14.25 -24.50
N ILE A 393 9.32 -13.90 -25.78
CA ILE A 393 9.32 -14.90 -26.86
C ILE A 393 10.51 -15.85 -26.75
N GLU A 394 11.67 -15.36 -26.34
CA GLU A 394 12.87 -16.18 -26.19
C GLU A 394 12.80 -17.10 -24.95
N GLU A 395 12.23 -16.60 -23.84
CA GLU A 395 12.42 -17.20 -22.51
C GLU A 395 11.13 -17.75 -21.86
N ALA A 396 9.93 -17.35 -22.28
CA ALA A 396 8.70 -17.67 -21.55
C ALA A 396 8.30 -19.15 -21.64
N LEU A 397 8.47 -19.80 -22.79
CA LEU A 397 7.99 -21.18 -22.96
C LEU A 397 8.78 -22.15 -22.09
N ILE A 398 10.10 -21.99 -22.00
CA ILE A 398 11.02 -22.83 -21.22
C ILE A 398 11.87 -21.91 -20.32
N PRO A 399 11.32 -21.43 -19.18
CA PRO A 399 12.04 -20.50 -18.34
C PRO A 399 13.38 -21.05 -17.85
N ALA A 400 14.43 -20.25 -18.00
CA ALA A 400 15.74 -20.55 -17.42
C ALA A 400 15.66 -20.64 -15.88
N ASN A 401 16.76 -21.06 -15.25
CA ASN A 401 16.87 -21.05 -13.79
C ASN A 401 16.93 -19.61 -13.27
N GLN A 402 15.77 -19.05 -12.94
CA GLN A 402 15.59 -17.70 -12.42
C GLN A 402 14.62 -17.69 -11.23
N ILE A 403 14.64 -16.59 -10.49
CA ILE A 403 13.65 -16.27 -9.45
C ILE A 403 12.39 -15.65 -10.09
N SER A 404 11.28 -15.73 -9.37
CA SER A 404 10.05 -14.95 -9.58
C SER A 404 9.86 -14.04 -8.37
N THR A 405 8.69 -13.40 -8.25
CA THR A 405 8.27 -12.69 -7.01
C THR A 405 8.33 -13.56 -5.74
N ASP A 406 8.41 -14.88 -5.91
CA ASP A 406 8.61 -15.86 -4.84
C ASP A 406 10.11 -16.14 -4.60
N ASP A 407 10.93 -15.09 -4.64
CA ASP A 407 12.39 -15.11 -4.50
C ASP A 407 12.85 -15.80 -3.20
N PHE A 408 12.09 -15.61 -2.11
CA PHE A 408 12.27 -16.24 -0.81
C PHE A 408 12.10 -17.78 -0.84
N ALA A 409 11.50 -18.33 -1.90
CA ALA A 409 11.41 -19.78 -2.15
C ALA A 409 12.50 -20.28 -3.12
N GLY A 410 13.35 -19.39 -3.62
CA GLY A 410 14.54 -19.68 -4.43
C GLY A 410 14.26 -19.82 -5.94
N ALA A 411 15.34 -19.74 -6.72
CA ALA A 411 15.30 -19.90 -8.18
C ALA A 411 14.94 -21.32 -8.60
N LEU A 412 14.20 -21.44 -9.71
CA LEU A 412 13.85 -22.73 -10.29
C LEU A 412 13.71 -22.60 -11.82
N ALA A 413 14.26 -23.57 -12.56
CA ALA A 413 14.05 -23.68 -14.01
C ALA A 413 12.68 -24.28 -14.32
N ASN A 414 12.12 -23.96 -15.49
CA ASN A 414 10.87 -24.52 -15.99
C ASN A 414 9.65 -24.30 -15.07
N GLN A 415 9.65 -23.22 -14.30
CA GLN A 415 8.54 -22.87 -13.42
C GLN A 415 7.24 -22.70 -14.21
N THR A 416 6.24 -23.53 -13.91
CA THR A 416 4.99 -23.59 -14.67
C THR A 416 4.19 -22.31 -14.56
N ASN A 417 4.09 -21.72 -13.36
CA ASN A 417 3.34 -20.49 -13.11
C ASN A 417 4.05 -19.26 -13.73
N LEU A 418 5.38 -19.20 -13.67
CA LEU A 418 6.18 -18.13 -14.28
C LEU A 418 6.11 -18.17 -15.80
N ALA A 419 6.22 -19.36 -16.41
CA ALA A 419 6.03 -19.52 -17.85
C ALA A 419 4.67 -18.99 -18.32
N LEU A 420 3.61 -19.29 -17.56
CA LEU A 420 2.26 -18.83 -17.85
C LEU A 420 2.17 -17.30 -17.85
N LYS A 421 2.81 -16.62 -16.90
CA LYS A 421 2.87 -15.14 -16.88
C LYS A 421 3.47 -14.58 -18.17
N GLY A 422 4.61 -15.11 -18.61
CA GLY A 422 5.24 -14.69 -19.85
C GLY A 422 4.36 -14.93 -21.08
N ILE A 423 3.66 -16.08 -21.15
CA ILE A 423 2.73 -16.41 -22.24
C ILE A 423 1.54 -15.44 -22.27
N ILE A 424 0.97 -15.12 -21.11
CA ILE A 424 -0.08 -14.10 -20.97
C ILE A 424 0.44 -12.71 -21.37
N GLY A 425 1.67 -12.36 -21.00
CA GLY A 425 2.33 -11.12 -21.42
C GLY A 425 2.45 -10.98 -22.94
N ILE A 426 2.78 -12.07 -23.66
CA ILE A 426 2.84 -12.07 -25.13
C ILE A 426 1.45 -11.81 -25.74
N GLU A 427 0.39 -12.43 -25.22
CA GLU A 427 -0.97 -12.17 -25.70
C GLU A 427 -1.45 -10.76 -25.33
N ALA A 428 -1.10 -10.25 -24.15
CA ALA A 428 -1.34 -8.86 -23.80
C ALA A 428 -0.68 -7.91 -24.81
N MET A 429 0.57 -8.18 -25.23
CA MET A 429 1.22 -7.42 -26.30
C MET A 429 0.47 -7.52 -27.63
N ALA A 430 -0.11 -8.68 -27.96
CA ALA A 430 -0.91 -8.83 -29.17
C ALA A 430 -2.13 -7.91 -29.17
N VAL A 431 -2.83 -7.81 -28.03
CA VAL A 431 -3.94 -6.87 -27.85
C VAL A 431 -3.47 -5.43 -27.93
N ILE A 432 -2.35 -5.08 -27.26
CA ILE A 432 -1.73 -3.75 -27.34
C ILE A 432 -1.44 -3.38 -28.80
N ALA A 433 -0.78 -4.26 -29.54
CA ALA A 433 -0.45 -4.05 -30.95
C ALA A 433 -1.68 -3.86 -31.82
N ASN A 434 -2.76 -4.61 -31.60
CA ASN A 434 -4.00 -4.42 -32.32
C ASN A 434 -4.65 -3.06 -32.01
N LEU A 435 -4.69 -2.66 -30.73
CA LEU A 435 -5.26 -1.39 -30.30
C LEU A 435 -4.47 -0.17 -30.84
N THR A 436 -3.15 -0.30 -31.03
CA THR A 436 -2.30 0.77 -31.56
C THR A 436 -2.10 0.72 -33.08
N GLY A 437 -2.79 -0.19 -33.79
CA GLY A 437 -2.75 -0.29 -35.24
C GLY A 437 -1.58 -1.11 -35.84
N ASN A 438 -0.79 -1.79 -35.00
CA ASN A 438 0.30 -2.68 -35.39
C ASN A 438 -0.22 -4.12 -35.63
N THR A 439 -1.14 -4.28 -36.58
CA THR A 439 -1.91 -5.54 -36.78
C THR A 439 -1.07 -6.75 -37.20
N ALA A 440 0.07 -6.53 -37.86
CA ALA A 440 1.02 -7.60 -38.20
C ALA A 440 1.67 -8.19 -36.93
N ASP A 441 2.14 -7.32 -36.04
CA ASP A 441 2.71 -7.69 -34.75
C ASP A 441 1.66 -8.41 -33.90
N ALA A 442 0.43 -7.88 -33.87
CA ALA A 442 -0.69 -8.52 -33.17
C ALA A 442 -0.92 -9.97 -33.64
N THR A 443 -0.99 -10.18 -34.96
CA THR A 443 -1.19 -11.53 -35.53
C THR A 443 -0.03 -12.47 -35.16
N ASN A 444 1.21 -11.96 -35.20
CA ASN A 444 2.40 -12.74 -34.85
C ASN A 444 2.40 -13.12 -33.37
N TYR A 445 2.18 -12.17 -32.46
CA TYR A 445 2.18 -12.41 -31.03
C TYR A 445 1.04 -13.33 -30.58
N THR A 446 -0.18 -13.16 -31.11
CA THR A 446 -1.27 -14.11 -30.86
C THR A 446 -0.92 -15.52 -31.34
N THR A 447 -0.30 -15.66 -32.52
CA THR A 447 0.13 -16.98 -33.02
C THR A 447 1.13 -17.65 -32.06
N ILE A 448 2.10 -16.89 -31.56
CA ILE A 448 3.12 -17.39 -30.62
C ILE A 448 2.48 -17.75 -29.27
N ALA A 449 1.68 -16.86 -28.68
CA ALA A 449 1.04 -17.10 -27.40
C ALA A 449 0.15 -18.35 -27.42
N HIS A 450 -0.64 -18.55 -28.48
CA HIS A 450 -1.50 -19.72 -28.63
C HIS A 450 -0.71 -21.03 -28.89
N ASP A 451 0.42 -20.97 -29.61
CA ASP A 451 1.33 -22.12 -29.72
C ASP A 451 1.95 -22.45 -28.35
N TYR A 452 2.37 -21.43 -27.61
CA TYR A 452 3.02 -21.61 -26.32
C TYR A 452 2.05 -22.14 -25.26
N VAL A 453 0.83 -21.60 -25.16
CA VAL A 453 -0.16 -22.10 -24.19
C VAL A 453 -0.52 -23.56 -24.47
N THR A 454 -0.54 -23.97 -25.74
CA THR A 454 -0.78 -25.37 -26.15
C THR A 454 0.35 -26.29 -25.68
N LYS A 455 1.60 -25.86 -25.85
CA LYS A 455 2.79 -26.60 -25.37
C LYS A 455 2.87 -26.61 -23.84
N TRP A 456 2.64 -25.48 -23.19
CA TRP A 456 2.60 -25.31 -21.74
C TRP A 456 1.64 -26.29 -21.09
N GLN A 457 0.43 -26.48 -21.64
CA GLN A 457 -0.54 -27.48 -21.16
C GLN A 457 0.03 -28.91 -21.18
N SER A 458 0.89 -29.25 -22.14
CA SER A 458 1.51 -30.58 -22.22
C SER A 458 2.69 -30.75 -21.28
N LEU A 459 3.37 -29.64 -20.94
CA LEU A 459 4.59 -29.65 -20.13
C LEU A 459 4.32 -29.49 -18.63
N GLY A 460 3.34 -28.65 -18.28
CA GLY A 460 3.09 -28.19 -16.92
C GLY A 460 1.83 -28.73 -16.26
N ILE A 461 1.06 -29.60 -16.91
CA ILE A 461 -0.14 -30.23 -16.33
C ILE A 461 0.12 -31.71 -16.06
N ALA A 462 -0.05 -32.12 -14.81
CA ALA A 462 -0.10 -33.52 -14.40
C ALA A 462 -1.47 -34.12 -14.79
N GLN A 463 -1.63 -34.48 -16.06
CA GLN A 463 -2.91 -34.97 -16.60
C GLN A 463 -3.34 -36.34 -16.02
N ASP A 464 -2.38 -37.11 -15.52
CA ASP A 464 -2.59 -38.41 -14.88
C ASP A 464 -2.89 -38.32 -13.37
N ALA A 465 -2.75 -37.13 -12.77
CA ALA A 465 -3.17 -36.88 -11.40
C ALA A 465 -4.71 -36.85 -11.28
N ASN A 466 -5.21 -37.06 -10.06
CA ASN A 466 -6.65 -37.05 -9.77
C ASN A 466 -6.97 -36.21 -8.52
N PRO A 467 -7.49 -34.97 -8.67
CA PRO A 467 -7.78 -34.32 -9.96
C PRO A 467 -6.50 -33.87 -10.70
N PRO A 468 -6.55 -33.73 -12.04
CA PRO A 468 -5.48 -33.10 -12.81
C PRO A 468 -5.21 -31.69 -12.29
N HIS A 469 -3.96 -31.25 -12.35
CA HIS A 469 -3.54 -29.92 -11.89
C HIS A 469 -2.20 -29.51 -12.51
N THR A 470 -1.84 -28.24 -12.39
CA THR A 470 -0.52 -27.76 -12.81
C THR A 470 0.56 -28.07 -11.79
N THR A 471 1.74 -28.44 -12.29
CA THR A 471 2.92 -28.78 -11.50
C THR A 471 3.72 -27.54 -11.11
N LEU A 472 4.59 -27.61 -10.09
CA LEU A 472 5.51 -26.53 -9.74
C LEU A 472 6.43 -26.17 -10.93
N ALA A 473 7.04 -27.18 -11.52
CA ALA A 473 7.83 -27.05 -12.74
C ALA A 473 7.52 -28.18 -13.72
N TYR A 474 7.86 -27.98 -14.99
CA TYR A 474 7.52 -28.93 -16.04
C TYR A 474 8.02 -30.36 -15.77
N GLY A 475 7.15 -31.33 -15.99
CA GLY A 475 7.43 -32.76 -15.80
C GLY A 475 7.52 -33.23 -14.34
N MET A 476 7.32 -32.35 -13.35
CA MET A 476 7.27 -32.71 -11.93
C MET A 476 5.84 -33.06 -11.50
N ASN A 477 5.28 -34.16 -12.04
CA ASN A 477 3.86 -34.52 -11.87
C ASN A 477 3.42 -34.81 -10.42
N ASP A 478 4.36 -34.96 -9.48
CA ASP A 478 4.12 -35.13 -8.04
C ASP A 478 4.09 -33.81 -7.25
N THR A 479 4.18 -32.67 -7.95
CA THR A 479 4.18 -31.33 -7.35
C THR A 479 2.97 -30.52 -7.81
N HIS A 480 2.72 -29.40 -7.12
CA HIS A 480 1.67 -28.45 -7.46
C HIS A 480 2.15 -27.01 -7.29
N ASN A 481 1.34 -26.06 -7.76
CA ASN A 481 1.45 -24.65 -7.44
C ASN A 481 0.06 -24.00 -7.28
N ASN A 482 0.00 -22.88 -6.57
CA ASN A 482 -1.10 -21.94 -6.60
C ASN A 482 -0.98 -21.06 -7.85
N LEU A 483 -1.79 -21.33 -8.87
CA LEU A 483 -1.64 -20.76 -10.22
C LEU A 483 -2.25 -19.36 -10.33
N TYR A 484 -1.72 -18.43 -9.54
CA TYR A 484 -2.22 -17.06 -9.43
C TYR A 484 -2.08 -16.24 -10.72
N ASN A 485 -1.14 -16.59 -11.62
CA ASN A 485 -0.95 -15.85 -12.88
C ASN A 485 -2.08 -16.04 -13.89
N LEU A 486 -2.98 -17.02 -13.69
CA LEU A 486 -4.25 -17.08 -14.43
C LEU A 486 -5.05 -15.78 -14.30
N TYR A 487 -4.84 -15.01 -13.23
CA TYR A 487 -5.53 -13.75 -13.01
C TYR A 487 -5.34 -12.79 -14.19
N GLY A 488 -4.14 -12.70 -14.77
CA GLY A 488 -3.86 -11.80 -15.89
C GLY A 488 -4.68 -12.13 -17.15
N ASP A 489 -4.85 -13.41 -17.48
CA ASP A 489 -5.70 -13.83 -18.62
C ASP A 489 -7.16 -13.43 -18.41
N LYS A 490 -7.65 -13.59 -17.16
CA LYS A 490 -9.04 -13.27 -16.79
C LYS A 490 -9.29 -11.77 -16.68
N GLU A 491 -8.40 -11.02 -16.05
CA GLU A 491 -8.52 -9.56 -15.87
C GLU A 491 -8.53 -8.84 -17.21
N LEU A 492 -7.63 -9.23 -18.12
CA LEU A 492 -7.51 -8.63 -19.44
C LEU A 492 -8.54 -9.15 -20.45
N ASN A 493 -9.30 -10.18 -20.06
CA ASN A 493 -10.26 -10.90 -20.89
C ASN A 493 -9.65 -11.37 -22.23
N LEU A 494 -8.48 -12.01 -22.16
CA LEU A 494 -7.75 -12.46 -23.35
C LEU A 494 -8.36 -13.73 -23.95
N GLY A 495 -8.86 -14.64 -23.10
CA GLY A 495 -9.35 -15.95 -23.55
C GLY A 495 -8.24 -16.83 -24.14
N LEU A 496 -7.00 -16.62 -23.71
CA LEU A 496 -5.83 -17.37 -24.15
C LEU A 496 -5.81 -18.76 -23.51
N VAL A 497 -6.04 -18.81 -22.20
CA VAL A 497 -5.97 -20.06 -21.43
C VAL A 497 -7.32 -20.78 -21.55
N PRO A 498 -7.35 -22.07 -21.97
CA PRO A 498 -8.60 -22.80 -22.11
C PRO A 498 -9.35 -22.94 -20.78
N GLN A 499 -10.69 -22.82 -20.81
CA GLN A 499 -11.55 -22.91 -19.62
C GLN A 499 -11.30 -24.16 -18.76
N TYR A 500 -10.98 -25.30 -19.38
CA TYR A 500 -10.73 -26.52 -18.61
C TYR A 500 -9.54 -26.39 -17.64
N VAL A 501 -8.55 -25.53 -17.92
CA VAL A 501 -7.40 -25.28 -17.03
C VAL A 501 -7.88 -24.60 -15.74
N TYR A 502 -8.77 -23.62 -15.87
CA TYR A 502 -9.43 -22.99 -14.71
C TYR A 502 -10.23 -24.03 -13.91
N ASP A 503 -10.95 -24.91 -14.59
CA ASP A 503 -11.81 -25.90 -13.96
C ASP A 503 -10.99 -26.95 -13.17
N ILE A 504 -9.90 -27.48 -13.76
CA ILE A 504 -9.05 -28.47 -13.08
C ILE A 504 -8.32 -27.86 -11.88
N GLN A 505 -7.81 -26.63 -12.01
CA GLN A 505 -7.16 -25.93 -10.89
C GLN A 505 -8.16 -25.63 -9.78
N SER A 506 -9.35 -25.12 -10.13
CA SER A 506 -10.40 -24.83 -9.15
C SER A 506 -10.88 -26.09 -8.41
N ALA A 507 -10.87 -27.26 -9.07
CA ALA A 507 -11.19 -28.55 -8.46
C ALA A 507 -10.06 -29.13 -7.60
N PHE A 508 -8.81 -28.76 -7.90
CA PHE A 508 -7.63 -29.25 -7.19
C PHE A 508 -7.37 -28.53 -5.85
N TYR A 509 -7.51 -27.21 -5.78
CA TYR A 509 -7.21 -26.45 -4.55
C TYR A 509 -7.89 -26.96 -3.26
N PRO A 510 -9.17 -27.39 -3.27
CA PRO A 510 -9.80 -27.97 -2.08
C PRO A 510 -9.11 -29.24 -1.54
N THR A 511 -8.25 -29.89 -2.32
CA THR A 511 -7.55 -31.12 -1.94
C THR A 511 -6.21 -30.86 -1.21
N ILE A 512 -5.69 -29.63 -1.28
CA ILE A 512 -4.39 -29.24 -0.70
C ILE A 512 -4.47 -28.02 0.22
N ILE A 513 -5.68 -27.50 0.45
CA ILE A 513 -5.87 -26.36 1.34
C ILE A 513 -5.56 -26.78 2.78
N GLU A 514 -4.74 -25.99 3.46
CA GLU A 514 -4.42 -26.11 4.88
C GLU A 514 -5.32 -25.19 5.72
N GLU A 515 -5.10 -25.18 7.04
CA GLU A 515 -5.94 -24.46 8.01
C GLU A 515 -6.18 -22.98 7.67
N TYR A 516 -5.15 -22.29 7.16
CA TYR A 516 -5.15 -20.85 6.90
C TYR A 516 -5.00 -20.49 5.42
N GLY A 517 -4.88 -21.45 4.51
CA GLY A 517 -4.79 -21.18 3.08
C GLY A 517 -4.22 -22.31 2.26
N VAL A 518 -4.12 -22.10 0.96
CA VAL A 518 -3.45 -23.01 0.03
C VAL A 518 -1.96 -22.65 -0.01
N PRO A 519 -1.05 -23.63 0.19
CA PRO A 519 0.37 -23.39 0.00
C PRO A 519 0.71 -22.91 -1.42
N LEU A 520 1.69 -22.02 -1.51
CA LEU A 520 2.22 -21.46 -2.76
C LEU A 520 2.58 -22.56 -3.75
N ASP A 521 3.31 -23.57 -3.28
CA ASP A 521 3.69 -24.77 -4.02
C ASP A 521 4.21 -25.86 -3.08
N THR A 522 4.78 -26.93 -3.64
CA THR A 522 5.25 -28.11 -2.89
C THR A 522 6.59 -27.91 -2.16
N ARG A 523 7.30 -26.78 -2.33
CA ARG A 523 8.59 -26.53 -1.64
C ARG A 523 8.39 -26.31 -0.15
N HIS A 524 7.31 -25.62 0.22
CA HIS A 524 7.04 -25.16 1.58
C HIS A 524 5.54 -25.01 1.84
N ASP A 525 5.14 -25.05 3.09
CA ASP A 525 3.76 -24.71 3.52
C ASP A 525 3.56 -23.19 3.62
N PHE A 526 4.20 -22.41 2.76
CA PHE A 526 4.08 -20.95 2.76
C PHE A 526 2.83 -20.55 1.99
N ALA A 527 2.10 -19.56 2.50
CA ALA A 527 0.92 -19.01 1.88
C ALA A 527 1.05 -17.49 1.78
N LYS A 528 0.76 -16.97 0.59
CA LYS A 528 0.66 -15.54 0.31
C LYS A 528 -0.79 -15.17 0.02
N PRO A 529 -1.49 -14.48 0.93
CA PRO A 529 -2.93 -14.27 0.84
C PRO A 529 -3.34 -13.36 -0.34
N ASP A 530 -2.47 -12.45 -0.78
CA ASP A 530 -2.66 -11.62 -1.97
C ASP A 530 -2.69 -12.47 -3.25
N GLU A 531 -1.70 -13.36 -3.43
CA GLU A 531 -1.66 -14.30 -4.56
C GLU A 531 -2.79 -15.34 -4.51
N GLN A 532 -3.13 -15.84 -3.32
CA GLN A 532 -4.32 -16.66 -3.12
C GLN A 532 -5.59 -15.94 -3.55
N MET A 533 -5.69 -14.62 -3.33
CA MET A 533 -6.84 -13.85 -3.81
C MET A 533 -6.83 -13.64 -5.34
N LEU A 534 -5.66 -13.51 -5.97
CA LEU A 534 -5.56 -13.55 -7.44
C LEU A 534 -6.05 -14.89 -8.00
N ALA A 535 -5.66 -16.01 -7.37
CA ALA A 535 -6.15 -17.35 -7.74
C ALA A 535 -7.65 -17.54 -7.43
N ALA A 536 -8.14 -17.02 -6.29
CA ALA A 536 -9.56 -17.08 -5.94
C ALA A 536 -10.43 -16.38 -7.00
N ALA A 537 -9.96 -15.26 -7.54
CA ALA A 537 -10.64 -14.52 -8.60
C ALA A 537 -10.80 -15.31 -9.91
N THR A 538 -10.00 -16.36 -10.14
CA THR A 538 -10.09 -17.21 -11.33
C THR A 538 -10.91 -18.48 -11.12
N CYS A 539 -11.22 -18.82 -9.87
CA CYS A 539 -11.90 -20.04 -9.48
C CYS A 539 -13.44 -20.00 -9.61
N SER A 540 -14.06 -21.18 -9.45
CA SER A 540 -15.49 -21.30 -9.15
C SER A 540 -15.85 -20.59 -7.83
N ALA A 541 -17.11 -20.16 -7.68
CA ALA A 541 -17.56 -19.46 -6.47
C ALA A 541 -17.36 -20.27 -5.17
N SER A 542 -17.50 -21.61 -5.23
CA SER A 542 -17.24 -22.47 -4.08
C SER A 542 -15.77 -22.47 -3.66
N THR A 543 -14.86 -22.59 -4.63
CA THR A 543 -13.41 -22.60 -4.33
C THR A 543 -12.91 -21.21 -3.93
N ALA A 544 -13.41 -20.15 -4.56
CA ALA A 544 -13.13 -18.78 -4.11
C ALA A 544 -13.60 -18.56 -2.65
N GLY A 545 -14.76 -19.09 -2.28
CA GLY A 545 -15.25 -19.08 -0.90
C GLY A 545 -14.36 -19.81 0.10
N LEU A 546 -13.61 -20.84 -0.32
CA LEU A 546 -12.63 -21.53 0.53
C LEU A 546 -11.43 -20.63 0.83
N TYR A 547 -10.86 -19.99 -0.18
CA TYR A 547 -9.76 -19.02 0.00
C TYR A 547 -10.16 -17.88 0.94
N ILE A 548 -11.30 -17.24 0.66
CA ILE A 548 -11.85 -16.16 1.49
C ILE A 548 -12.09 -16.64 2.93
N GLY A 549 -12.61 -17.86 3.10
CA GLY A 549 -12.82 -18.47 4.40
C GLY A 549 -11.54 -18.68 5.20
N ALA A 550 -10.52 -19.26 4.58
CA ALA A 550 -9.24 -19.57 5.22
C ALA A 550 -8.46 -18.31 5.61
N ILE A 551 -8.37 -17.32 4.70
CA ILE A 551 -7.70 -16.05 4.97
C ILE A 551 -8.46 -15.26 6.06
N SER A 552 -9.80 -15.22 6.00
CA SER A 552 -10.59 -14.55 7.05
C SER A 552 -10.48 -15.27 8.40
N LYS A 553 -10.30 -16.59 8.43
CA LYS A 553 -10.03 -17.33 9.66
C LYS A 553 -8.66 -16.93 10.22
N TRP A 554 -7.63 -16.92 9.38
CA TRP A 554 -6.30 -16.46 9.76
C TRP A 554 -6.32 -15.03 10.33
N ILE A 555 -7.00 -14.07 9.70
CA ILE A 555 -7.14 -12.70 10.22
C ILE A 555 -7.69 -12.67 11.66
N ASN A 556 -8.61 -13.58 12.00
CA ASN A 556 -9.21 -13.64 13.33
C ASN A 556 -8.37 -14.41 14.36
N GLU A 557 -7.53 -15.34 13.92
CA GLU A 557 -6.82 -16.31 14.78
C GLU A 557 -5.29 -16.13 14.76
N THR A 558 -4.77 -15.24 13.90
CA THR A 558 -3.34 -15.12 13.63
C THR A 558 -2.53 -14.92 14.91
N PRO A 559 -1.41 -15.66 15.08
CA PRO A 559 -0.52 -15.49 16.23
C PRO A 559 0.39 -14.27 16.08
N THR A 560 0.42 -13.62 14.91
CA THR A 560 1.31 -12.48 14.66
C THR A 560 0.79 -11.23 15.36
N ASN A 561 1.71 -10.36 15.79
CA ASN A 561 1.40 -9.14 16.54
C ASN A 561 1.77 -7.86 15.77
N ARG A 562 1.84 -7.96 14.44
CA ARG A 562 2.25 -6.88 13.53
C ARG A 562 1.10 -6.53 12.57
N ALA A 563 1.33 -5.55 11.70
CA ALA A 563 0.41 -5.25 10.60
C ALA A 563 0.17 -6.51 9.73
N MET A 564 -0.97 -6.54 9.02
CA MET A 564 -1.39 -7.69 8.24
C MET A 564 -0.28 -8.11 7.27
N THR A 565 0.22 -9.32 7.45
CA THR A 565 1.26 -9.89 6.59
C THR A 565 0.66 -10.47 5.31
N ASP A 566 1.47 -10.45 4.26
CA ASP A 566 1.27 -11.11 2.99
C ASP A 566 2.10 -12.41 2.87
N LEU A 567 2.68 -12.91 3.96
CA LEU A 567 3.39 -14.19 3.98
C LEU A 567 3.31 -14.87 5.35
N TYR A 568 2.69 -16.04 5.40
CA TYR A 568 2.58 -16.86 6.61
C TYR A 568 2.66 -18.35 6.28
N ASN A 569 2.83 -19.19 7.31
CA ASN A 569 2.72 -20.64 7.18
C ASN A 569 1.23 -21.06 7.12
N ALA A 570 0.82 -21.78 6.08
CA ALA A 570 -0.57 -22.16 5.81
C ALA A 570 -1.18 -23.08 6.89
N MET A 571 -0.36 -23.85 7.63
CA MET A 571 -0.83 -24.70 8.72
C MET A 571 -0.86 -23.97 10.07
N GLY A 572 0.20 -23.22 10.39
CA GLY A 572 0.41 -22.61 11.70
C GLY A 572 -0.04 -21.16 11.83
N GLY A 573 -0.14 -20.43 10.72
CA GLY A 573 -0.52 -19.02 10.67
C GLY A 573 0.55 -18.03 11.12
N ASP A 574 1.64 -18.51 11.74
CA ASP A 574 2.80 -17.70 12.09
C ASP A 574 3.70 -17.48 10.86
N TYR A 575 4.70 -16.62 11.01
CA TYR A 575 5.70 -16.37 9.98
C TYR A 575 6.46 -17.66 9.60
N PRO A 576 6.90 -17.77 8.33
CA PRO A 576 7.65 -18.94 7.86
C PRO A 576 8.85 -19.33 8.73
N ASN A 577 9.62 -18.34 9.19
CA ASN A 577 10.79 -18.49 10.05
C ASN A 577 11.17 -17.12 10.68
N ALA A 578 12.25 -17.09 11.45
CA ALA A 578 12.69 -15.90 12.19
C ALA A 578 13.28 -14.77 11.33
N ASP A 579 13.57 -15.03 10.05
CA ASP A 579 14.20 -14.06 9.14
C ASP A 579 13.22 -13.55 8.06
N LEU A 580 12.11 -14.25 7.81
CA LEU A 580 11.08 -13.87 6.82
C LEU A 580 9.85 -13.26 7.51
N HIS A 581 9.89 -11.94 7.71
CA HIS A 581 8.86 -11.17 8.40
C HIS A 581 8.27 -10.07 7.51
N PHE A 582 7.45 -10.41 6.53
CA PHE A 582 6.76 -9.40 5.74
C PHE A 582 5.63 -8.76 6.53
N THR A 583 5.60 -7.43 6.56
CA THR A 583 4.72 -6.62 7.40
C THR A 583 4.30 -5.37 6.65
N ALA A 584 3.02 -5.03 6.68
CA ALA A 584 2.52 -3.79 6.07
C ALA A 584 2.82 -3.63 4.57
N ARG A 585 3.21 -4.70 3.85
CA ARG A 585 3.47 -4.64 2.40
C ARG A 585 2.22 -4.24 1.62
N PRO A 586 2.39 -3.50 0.51
CA PRO A 586 1.26 -3.07 -0.32
C PRO A 586 0.66 -4.15 -1.21
N THR A 587 1.30 -5.31 -1.30
CA THR A 587 0.82 -6.52 -2.00
C THR A 587 -0.60 -6.91 -1.61
N VAL A 588 -1.03 -6.60 -0.37
CA VAL A 588 -2.40 -6.80 0.11
C VAL A 588 -3.47 -6.06 -0.70
N GLY A 589 -3.08 -5.12 -1.58
CA GLY A 589 -3.96 -4.59 -2.63
C GLY A 589 -4.61 -5.69 -3.48
N GLY A 590 -3.97 -6.86 -3.59
CA GLY A 590 -4.46 -8.04 -4.30
C GLY A 590 -5.74 -8.62 -3.71
N TYR A 591 -6.12 -8.25 -2.48
CA TYR A 591 -7.40 -8.62 -1.91
C TYR A 591 -8.57 -8.02 -2.71
N PHE A 592 -8.34 -6.99 -3.52
CA PHE A 592 -9.34 -6.39 -4.40
C PHE A 592 -9.47 -7.11 -5.76
N SER A 593 -8.74 -8.20 -6.01
CA SER A 593 -8.71 -8.94 -7.28
C SER A 593 -10.11 -9.25 -7.83
N ILE A 594 -11.00 -9.80 -7.02
CA ILE A 594 -12.38 -10.15 -7.44
C ILE A 594 -13.17 -8.89 -7.82
N LEU A 595 -12.96 -7.77 -7.09
CA LEU A 595 -13.65 -6.50 -7.34
C LEU A 595 -13.08 -5.74 -8.55
N ALA A 596 -11.83 -6.00 -8.93
CA ALA A 596 -11.13 -5.34 -10.01
C ALA A 596 -11.44 -5.96 -11.39
N LEU A 597 -11.91 -7.22 -11.43
CA LEU A 597 -12.27 -7.90 -12.67
C LEU A 597 -13.29 -7.08 -13.51
N PRO A 598 -13.18 -7.12 -14.84
CA PRO A 598 -14.16 -6.47 -15.71
C PRO A 598 -15.56 -7.08 -15.52
N SER A 599 -16.56 -6.21 -15.44
CA SER A 599 -17.97 -6.54 -15.22
C SER A 599 -18.73 -6.89 -16.49
#